data_AF-A0A2G9P3R4-F1
#
_entry.id   AF-A0A2G9P3R4-F1
#
_cell.length_a   1.000
_cell.length_b   1.000
_cell.length_c   1.000
_cell.angle_alpha   90.00
_cell.angle_beta   90.00
_cell.angle_gamma   90.00
#
_symmetry.space_group_name_H-M   'P 1'
#
loop_
_entity.id
_entity.type
_entity.pdbx_description
1 polymer ?
#
loop_
_entity_poly.entity_id
_entity_poly.type
_entity_poly.pdbx_seq_one_letter_code
_entity_poly.pdbx_strand_id
1 'polypeptide(L)'
;MENSIKEDIKKRYSQIAVSGNSDCCCMPGECKSGDSPIDATKLIGYDQKELGSIPQESILGVGCGAPLNHANLKEGEIVVDLGSGAGI
;
A
#
# COMPACT_ATOMS: atom_id res chain seq x y z
N MET A 1 -5.02 26.04 -13.26
CA MET A 1 -5.27 24.64 -13.70
C MET A 1 -4.56 23.62 -12.80
N GLU A 2 -3.30 23.85 -12.39
CA GLU A 2 -2.56 22.94 -11.48
C GLU A 2 -3.24 22.67 -10.13
N ASN A 3 -3.96 23.65 -9.56
CA ASN A 3 -4.62 23.47 -8.27
C ASN A 3 -5.71 22.40 -8.29
N SER A 4 -6.38 22.15 -9.43
CA SER A 4 -7.48 21.18 -9.48
C SER A 4 -7.00 19.74 -9.30
N ILE A 5 -5.94 19.35 -10.01
CA ILE A 5 -5.42 17.97 -9.98
C ILE A 5 -4.89 17.62 -8.59
N LYS A 6 -4.20 18.54 -7.93
CA LYS A 6 -3.68 18.32 -6.58
C LYS A 6 -4.81 18.11 -5.58
N GLU A 7 -5.91 18.86 -5.69
CA GLU A 7 -7.07 18.68 -4.81
C GLU A 7 -7.79 17.35 -5.09
N ASP A 8 -7.90 16.93 -6.35
CA ASP A 8 -8.47 15.63 -6.71
C ASP A 8 -7.62 14.46 -6.15
N ILE A 9 -6.29 14.56 -6.24
CA ILE A 9 -5.37 13.59 -5.64
C ILE A 9 -5.55 13.55 -4.12
N LYS A 10 -5.51 14.69 -3.44
CA LYS A 10 -5.69 14.76 -1.97
C LYS A 10 -7.02 14.16 -1.55
N LYS A 11 -8.11 14.47 -2.26
CA LYS A 11 -9.44 13.94 -2.00
C LYS A 11 -9.46 12.41 -2.11
N ARG A 12 -8.77 11.85 -3.10
CA ARG A 12 -8.70 10.40 -3.27
C ARG A 12 -7.91 9.72 -2.15
N TYR A 13 -6.73 10.24 -1.81
CA TYR A 13 -5.92 9.69 -0.72
C TYR A 13 -6.60 9.85 0.65
N SER A 14 -7.34 10.94 0.88
CA SER A 14 -8.07 11.13 2.14
C SER A 14 -9.21 10.12 2.31
N GLN A 15 -9.89 9.75 1.23
CA GLN A 15 -10.90 8.69 1.26
C GLN A 15 -10.29 7.33 1.63
N ILE A 16 -9.17 6.98 0.99
CA ILE A 16 -8.44 5.73 1.29
C ILE A 16 -7.99 5.70 2.76
N ALA A 17 -7.47 6.82 3.29
CA ALA A 17 -7.00 6.90 4.67
C ALA A 17 -8.12 6.73 5.72
N VAL A 18 -9.35 7.18 5.42
CA VAL A 18 -10.47 7.13 6.37
C VAL A 18 -11.25 5.82 6.27
N SER A 19 -11.44 5.30 5.05
CA SER A 19 -12.35 4.19 4.78
C SER A 19 -11.67 2.91 4.28
N GLY A 20 -10.35 2.93 4.12
CA GLY A 20 -9.61 1.87 3.44
C GLY A 20 -9.79 1.94 1.92
N ASN A 21 -9.08 1.07 1.20
CA ASN A 21 -9.27 0.94 -0.24
C ASN A 21 -10.36 -0.10 -0.54
N SER A 22 -11.50 0.37 -1.01
CA SER A 22 -12.62 -0.46 -1.50
C SER A 22 -12.77 -0.41 -3.02
N ASP A 23 -11.98 0.43 -3.69
CA ASP A 23 -11.93 0.56 -5.14
C ASP A 23 -10.76 -0.26 -5.71
N CYS A 24 -10.89 -0.72 -6.96
CA CYS A 24 -9.79 -1.36 -7.71
C CYS A 24 -8.63 -0.40 -8.07
N CYS A 25 -8.68 0.87 -7.64
CA CYS A 25 -7.60 1.79 -7.94
C CYS A 25 -6.38 1.49 -7.06
N CYS A 26 -5.20 1.43 -7.68
CA CYS A 26 -3.91 1.15 -7.03
C CYS A 26 -3.78 -0.26 -6.44
N MET A 27 -4.75 -1.14 -6.65
CA MET A 27 -4.64 -2.53 -6.23
C MET A 27 -3.86 -3.33 -7.28
N PRO A 28 -2.91 -4.20 -6.88
CA PRO A 28 -2.13 -5.01 -7.80
C PRO A 28 -2.99 -6.12 -8.45
N GLY A 29 -2.79 -6.34 -9.75
CA GLY A 29 -3.49 -7.39 -10.52
C GLY A 29 -4.77 -6.93 -11.23
N GLU A 30 -5.48 -7.86 -11.87
CA GLU A 30 -6.83 -7.64 -12.40
C GLU A 30 -7.81 -7.62 -11.22
N CYS A 31 -7.96 -6.48 -10.55
CA CYS A 31 -8.81 -6.43 -9.36
C CYS A 31 -10.28 -6.69 -9.72
N LYS A 32 -10.86 -7.68 -9.04
CA LYS A 32 -12.29 -7.97 -9.07
C LYS A 32 -12.92 -7.32 -7.85
N SER A 33 -14.15 -6.83 -8.00
CA SER A 33 -14.91 -6.31 -6.87
C SER A 33 -15.03 -7.40 -5.79
N GLY A 34 -14.39 -7.19 -4.64
CA GLY A 34 -14.44 -8.13 -3.50
C GLY A 34 -13.11 -8.71 -3.03
N ASP A 35 -11.99 -8.43 -3.71
CA ASP A 35 -10.67 -8.83 -3.24
C ASP A 35 -10.30 -8.08 -1.94
N SER A 36 -9.74 -8.79 -0.96
CA SER A 36 -9.37 -8.19 0.32
C SER A 36 -8.03 -7.46 0.24
N PRO A 37 -7.80 -6.38 1.02
CA PRO A 37 -6.49 -5.72 1.10
C PRO A 37 -5.34 -6.67 1.45
N ILE A 38 -5.63 -7.71 2.25
CA ILE A 38 -4.68 -8.76 2.62
C ILE A 38 -4.27 -9.58 1.39
N ASP A 39 -5.23 -10.00 0.56
CA ASP A 39 -4.94 -10.81 -0.62
C ASP A 39 -4.20 -9.99 -1.68
N ALA A 40 -4.57 -8.72 -1.86
CA ALA A 40 -3.82 -7.77 -2.68
C ALA A 40 -2.35 -7.65 -2.23
N THR A 41 -2.11 -7.56 -0.92
CA THR A 41 -0.75 -7.41 -0.38
C THR A 41 0.07 -8.70 -0.50
N LYS A 42 -0.57 -9.87 -0.42
CA LYS A 42 0.11 -11.16 -0.70
C LYS A 42 0.59 -11.27 -2.15
N LEU A 43 -0.20 -10.76 -3.12
CA LEU A 43 0.15 -10.81 -4.54
C LEU A 43 1.44 -10.04 -4.87
N ILE A 44 1.81 -9.05 -4.04
CA ILE A 44 2.99 -8.20 -4.27
C ILE A 44 4.22 -8.61 -3.47
N GLY A 45 4.15 -9.74 -2.76
CA GLY A 45 5.33 -10.40 -2.19
C GLY A 45 5.46 -10.38 -0.68
N TYR A 46 4.41 -10.01 0.06
CA TYR A 46 4.36 -10.20 1.52
C TYR A 46 3.78 -11.57 1.87
N ASP A 47 4.36 -12.25 2.85
CA ASP A 47 3.84 -13.52 3.34
C ASP A 47 2.87 -13.36 4.53
N GLN A 48 2.16 -14.44 4.89
CA GLN A 48 1.16 -14.39 5.96
C GLN A 48 1.75 -14.07 7.35
N LYS A 49 3.00 -14.46 7.59
CA LYS A 49 3.69 -14.22 8.87
C LYS A 49 4.09 -12.75 8.98
N GLU A 50 4.61 -12.16 7.90
CA GLU A 50 4.92 -10.73 7.81
C GLU A 50 3.65 -9.90 8.03
N LEU A 51 2.57 -10.21 7.31
CA LEU A 51 1.29 -9.52 7.46
C LEU A 51 0.69 -9.65 8.86
N GLY A 52 0.94 -10.77 9.56
CA GLY A 52 0.52 -10.96 10.94
C GLY A 52 1.28 -10.10 11.96
N SER A 53 2.43 -9.53 11.57
CA SER A 53 3.23 -8.62 12.41
C SER A 53 2.94 -7.13 12.17
N ILE A 54 2.23 -6.82 11.10
CA ILE A 54 1.89 -5.45 10.67
C ILE A 54 0.53 -5.06 11.27
N PRO A 55 0.34 -3.82 11.76
CA PRO A 55 -0.97 -3.32 12.16
C PRO A 55 -1.99 -3.46 11.03
N GLN A 56 -3.17 -3.98 11.34
CA GLN A 56 -4.18 -4.29 10.31
C GLN A 56 -4.59 -3.03 9.52
N GLU A 57 -4.59 -1.88 10.17
CA GLU A 57 -4.92 -0.57 9.60
C GLU A 57 -3.88 -0.09 8.57
N SER A 58 -2.66 -0.64 8.60
CA SER A 58 -1.61 -0.34 7.62
C SER A 58 -1.77 -1.15 6.32
N ILE A 59 -2.57 -2.23 6.33
CA ILE A 59 -2.78 -3.12 5.18
C ILE A 59 -3.93 -2.58 4.33
N LEU A 60 -3.67 -1.52 3.56
CA LEU A 60 -4.67 -0.87 2.71
C LEU A 60 -4.77 -1.49 1.31
N GLY A 61 -3.86 -2.38 0.92
CA GLY A 61 -3.90 -3.06 -0.38
C GLY A 61 -3.63 -2.15 -1.59
N VAL A 62 -2.93 -1.02 -1.40
CA VAL A 62 -2.65 -0.01 -2.46
C VAL A 62 -1.21 -0.05 -2.98
N GLY A 63 -0.43 -1.05 -2.60
CA GLY A 63 0.97 -1.20 -2.96
C GLY A 63 1.19 -1.98 -4.26
N CYS A 64 2.34 -1.81 -4.90
CA CYS A 64 2.70 -2.49 -6.15
C CYS A 64 3.81 -3.55 -5.99
N GLY A 65 4.43 -3.66 -4.81
CA GLY A 65 5.59 -4.53 -4.56
C GLY A 65 6.00 -4.56 -3.10
N ALA A 66 6.92 -5.47 -2.76
CA ALA A 66 7.68 -5.50 -1.51
C ALA A 66 9.17 -5.22 -1.79
N PRO A 67 9.61 -3.95 -1.90
CA PRO A 67 10.95 -3.58 -2.39
C PRO A 67 12.09 -4.14 -1.55
N LEU A 68 11.85 -4.33 -0.25
CA LEU A 68 12.86 -4.83 0.69
C LEU A 68 13.33 -6.26 0.36
N ASN A 69 12.48 -7.07 -0.28
CA ASN A 69 12.83 -8.43 -0.73
C ASN A 69 13.98 -8.46 -1.74
N HIS A 70 14.30 -7.31 -2.36
CA HIS A 70 15.35 -7.18 -3.37
C HIS A 70 16.46 -6.21 -2.97
N ALA A 71 16.31 -5.51 -1.84
CA ALA A 71 17.24 -4.47 -1.42
C ALA A 71 18.51 -5.00 -0.74
N ASN A 72 18.53 -6.27 -0.31
CA ASN A 72 19.64 -6.92 0.41
C ASN A 72 20.19 -6.06 1.56
N LEU A 73 19.27 -5.45 2.32
CA LEU A 73 19.59 -4.54 3.41
C LEU A 73 20.40 -5.24 4.51
N LYS A 74 21.27 -4.47 5.14
CA LYS A 74 22.07 -4.91 6.28
C LYS A 74 21.68 -4.14 7.52
N GLU A 75 21.88 -4.78 8.67
CA GLU A 75 21.68 -4.13 9.96
C GLU A 75 22.55 -2.87 10.08
N GLY A 76 21.96 -1.79 10.58
CA GLY A 76 22.61 -0.48 10.73
C GLY A 76 22.51 0.43 9.50
N GLU A 77 21.95 -0.02 8.37
CA GLU A 77 21.66 0.84 7.23
C GLU A 77 20.47 1.78 7.49
N ILE A 78 20.51 2.99 6.92
CA ILE A 78 19.43 3.98 7.02
C ILE A 78 18.59 3.93 5.76
N VAL A 79 17.28 3.77 5.92
CA VAL A 79 16.31 3.71 4.82
C VAL A 79 15.39 4.93 4.85
N VAL A 80 15.08 5.47 3.67
CA VAL A 80 14.07 6.51 3.47
C VAL A 80 12.97 5.94 2.59
N ASP A 81 11.74 5.96 3.08
CA ASP A 81 10.56 5.55 2.33
C ASP A 81 9.81 6.77 1.79
N LEU A 82 9.73 6.88 0.46
CA LEU A 82 9.12 8.01 -0.23
C LEU A 82 7.72 7.63 -0.68
N GLY A 83 6.72 8.13 0.07
CA GLY A 83 5.33 7.76 -0.15
C GLY A 83 4.90 6.55 0.67
N SER A 84 5.35 6.47 1.93
CA SER A 84 5.11 5.36 2.86
C SER A 84 3.65 5.03 3.13
N GLY A 85 2.71 5.92 2.77
CA GLY A 85 1.28 5.68 2.93
C GLY A 85 0.92 5.38 4.38
N ALA A 86 0.37 4.18 4.63
CA ALA A 86 0.02 3.72 5.96
C ALA A 86 1.15 2.97 6.70
N GLY A 87 2.36 2.92 6.12
CA GLY A 87 3.59 2.43 6.75
C GLY A 87 3.73 0.90 6.78
N ILE A 88 3.65 0.27 5.61
CA ILE A 88 3.86 -1.18 5.42
C ILE A 88 5.28 -1.51 4.95
#